data_AF-A0A1B6EY14-F1
#
_entry.id   AF-A0A1B6EY14-F1
#
_cell.length_a   1.000
_cell.length_b   1.000
_cell.length_c   1.000
_cell.angle_alpha   90.00
_cell.angle_beta   90.00
_cell.angle_gamma   90.00
#
_symmetry.space_group_name_H-M   'P 1'
#
loop_
_entity.id
_entity.type
_entity.pdbx_description
1 polymer ?
#
loop_
_entity_poly.entity_id
_entity_poly.type
_entity_poly.pdbx_seq_one_letter_code
_entity_poly.pdbx_strand_id
1 'polypeptide(L)'
;RLDPNGFMSLLPHLLMGVLLLVAGTLADWLRNTEVLTTTQVRKVFNSASFIGQAILIVLAVQLHSAIGSLLCLVLATGLGAFAWAAFSANHLDIAPQHASGLMGLSNTFAWIQGYLSP
;
A
#
# COMPACT_ATOMS: atom_id res chain seq x y z
N ARG A 1 -21.19 24.27 3.73
CA ARG A 1 -21.44 23.23 4.74
C ARG A 1 -20.55 22.06 4.34
N LEU A 2 -19.38 21.90 4.96
CA LEU A 2 -18.60 20.69 4.77
C LEU A 2 -19.16 19.65 5.73
N ASP A 3 -19.76 18.61 5.19
CA ASP A 3 -20.24 17.51 6.01
C ASP A 3 -19.04 16.86 6.71
N PRO A 4 -19.11 16.59 8.03
CA PRO A 4 -17.99 16.04 8.80
C PRO A 4 -17.46 14.72 8.22
N ASN A 5 -18.28 14.00 7.44
CA ASN A 5 -17.87 12.77 6.74
C ASN A 5 -16.87 13.03 5.60
N GLY A 6 -16.96 14.17 4.89
CA GLY A 6 -16.06 14.46 3.76
C GLY A 6 -14.61 14.61 4.21
N PHE A 7 -14.39 15.20 5.39
CA PHE A 7 -13.06 15.35 5.96
C PHE A 7 -12.47 14.00 6.44
N MET A 8 -13.31 13.12 6.99
CA MET A 8 -12.90 11.77 7.39
C MET A 8 -12.54 10.88 6.18
N SER A 9 -13.22 11.03 5.04
CA SER A 9 -12.91 10.28 3.82
C SER A 9 -11.64 10.76 3.11
N LEU A 10 -11.28 12.04 3.23
CA LEU A 10 -10.05 12.59 2.65
C LEU A 10 -8.79 12.15 3.41
N LEU A 11 -8.93 11.92 4.72
CA LEU A 11 -7.82 11.58 5.61
C LEU A 11 -7.00 10.36 5.15
N PRO A 12 -7.59 9.19 4.83
CA PRO A 12 -6.84 8.05 4.30
C PRO A 12 -6.17 8.35 2.95
N HIS A 13 -6.82 9.12 2.09
CA HIS A 13 -6.29 9.44 0.75
C HIS A 13 -5.05 10.34 0.84
N LEU A 14 -5.08 11.36 1.71
CA LEU A 14 -3.94 12.22 1.99
C LEU A 14 -2.80 11.43 2.64
N LEU A 15 -3.12 10.58 3.62
CA LEU A 15 -2.10 9.77 4.31
C LEU A 15 -1.43 8.78 3.35
N MET A 16 -2.20 8.17 2.45
CA MET A 16 -1.71 7.27 1.41
C MET A 16 -0.75 8.00 0.45
N GLY A 17 -1.07 9.23 0.04
CA GLY A 17 -0.18 10.05 -0.80
C GLY A 17 1.15 10.36 -0.11
N VAL A 18 1.12 10.79 1.16
CA VAL A 18 2.34 11.08 1.94
C VAL A 18 3.18 9.82 2.15
N LEU A 19 2.55 8.71 2.53
CA LEU A 19 3.24 7.46 2.78
C LEU A 19 3.82 6.84 1.51
N LEU A 20 3.21 7.08 0.35
CA LEU A 20 3.78 6.68 -0.94
C LEU A 20 5.10 7.40 -1.22
N LEU A 21 5.16 8.71 -0.93
CA LEU A 21 6.40 9.50 -1.07
C LEU A 21 7.47 9.01 -0.08
N VAL A 22 7.09 8.78 1.18
CA VAL A 22 8.00 8.24 2.19
C VAL A 22 8.50 6.85 1.78
N ALA A 23 7.63 5.98 1.27
CA ALA A 23 8.00 4.66 0.78
C ALA A 23 9.01 4.71 -0.36
N GLY A 24 8.81 5.61 -1.32
CA GLY A 24 9.74 5.83 -2.41
C GLY A 24 11.11 6.28 -1.91
N THR A 25 11.14 7.32 -1.07
CA THR A 25 12.40 7.84 -0.51
C THR A 25 13.14 6.82 0.35
N LEU A 26 12.41 6.01 1.14
CA LEU A 26 13.00 4.96 1.96
C LEU A 26 13.54 3.82 1.09
N ALA A 27 12.84 3.44 0.03
CA ALA A 27 13.32 2.44 -0.93
C ALA A 27 14.58 2.91 -1.67
N ASP A 28 14.62 4.18 -2.10
CA ASP A 28 15.79 4.79 -2.73
C ASP A 28 16.97 4.88 -1.74
N TRP A 29 16.71 5.21 -0.48
CA TRP A 29 17.73 5.25 0.56
C TRP A 29 18.34 3.88 0.84
N LEU A 30 17.50 2.84 1.04
CA LEU A 30 17.98 1.46 1.23
C LEU A 30 18.81 0.98 0.04
N ARG A 31 18.44 1.37 -1.17
CA ARG A 31 19.17 1.02 -2.39
C ARG A 31 20.50 1.76 -2.50
N ASN A 32 20.55 3.05 -2.17
CA ASN A 32 21.79 3.85 -2.17
C ASN A 32 22.79 3.41 -1.11
N THR A 33 22.32 2.83 -0.01
CA THR A 33 23.22 2.28 1.02
C THR A 33 23.83 0.92 0.66
N GLU A 34 23.48 0.32 -0.49
CA GLU A 34 23.92 -1.01 -0.98
C GLU A 34 23.72 -2.17 0.03
N VAL A 35 22.95 -1.95 1.10
CA VAL A 35 22.73 -2.96 2.15
C VAL A 35 21.89 -4.14 1.64
N LEU A 36 20.97 -3.87 0.71
CA LEU A 36 20.01 -4.86 0.18
C LEU A 36 19.87 -4.74 -1.34
N THR A 37 19.79 -5.88 -2.02
CA THR A 37 19.48 -5.91 -3.46
C THR A 37 18.06 -5.42 -3.73
N THR A 38 17.81 -4.88 -4.93
CA THR A 38 16.49 -4.36 -5.34
C THR A 38 15.35 -5.35 -5.10
N THR A 39 15.58 -6.63 -5.37
CA THR A 39 14.61 -7.70 -5.13
C THR A 39 14.39 -8.01 -3.65
N GLN A 40 15.41 -7.89 -2.80
CA GLN A 40 15.28 -8.08 -1.35
C GLN A 40 14.53 -6.92 -0.69
N VAL A 41 14.83 -5.67 -1.06
CA VAL A 41 14.09 -4.49 -0.58
C VAL A 41 12.61 -4.63 -0.92
N ARG A 42 12.29 -5.03 -2.16
CA ARG A 42 10.91 -5.26 -2.62
C ARG A 42 10.21 -6.36 -1.83
N LYS A 43 10.87 -7.51 -1.61
CA LYS A 43 10.30 -8.62 -0.82
C LYS A 43 10.02 -8.21 0.62
N VAL A 44 11.00 -7.56 1.26
CA VAL A 44 10.86 -7.10 2.66
C VAL A 44 9.76 -6.06 2.77
N PHE A 45 9.70 -5.07 1.87
CA PHE A 45 8.66 -4.05 1.89
C PHE A 45 7.27 -4.65 1.67
N ASN A 46 7.10 -5.55 0.69
CA ASN A 46 5.81 -6.17 0.42
C ASN A 46 5.35 -7.05 1.60
N SER A 47 6.22 -7.91 2.11
CA SER A 47 5.90 -8.78 3.25
C SER A 47 5.66 -7.98 4.53
N ALA A 48 6.49 -6.98 4.83
CA ALA A 48 6.30 -6.13 6.02
C ALA A 48 5.00 -5.33 5.94
N SER A 49 4.62 -4.86 4.75
CA SER A 49 3.36 -4.15 4.53
C SER A 49 2.15 -5.05 4.77
N PHE A 50 2.14 -6.27 4.21
CA PHE A 50 1.04 -7.21 4.44
C PHE A 50 0.94 -7.66 5.90
N ILE A 51 2.07 -7.95 6.53
CA ILE A 51 2.11 -8.33 7.96
C ILE A 51 1.61 -7.17 8.82
N GLY A 52 2.10 -5.95 8.57
CA GLY A 52 1.67 -4.75 9.28
C GLY A 52 0.18 -4.45 9.08
N GLN A 53 -0.33 -4.61 7.86
CA GLN A 53 -1.74 -4.42 7.55
C GLN A 53 -2.61 -5.46 8.27
N ALA A 54 -2.21 -6.73 8.28
CA ALA A 54 -2.93 -7.79 9.01
C ALA A 54 -3.00 -7.49 10.52
N ILE A 55 -1.88 -7.09 11.13
CA ILE A 55 -1.83 -6.73 12.55
C ILE A 55 -2.74 -5.54 12.85
N LEU A 56 -2.67 -4.48 12.04
CA LEU A 56 -3.46 -3.27 12.25
C LEU A 56 -4.96 -3.51 12.05
N ILE A 57 -5.36 -4.38 11.11
CA ILE A 57 -6.77 -4.76 10.92
C ILE A 57 -7.26 -5.56 12.12
N VAL A 58 -6.50 -6.55 12.61
CA VAL A 58 -6.86 -7.31 13.81
C VAL A 58 -6.98 -6.37 15.02
N LEU A 59 -6.06 -5.42 15.16
CA LEU A 59 -6.11 -4.41 16.23
C LEU A 59 -7.34 -3.50 16.10
N ALA A 60 -7.68 -3.08 14.88
CA ALA A 60 -8.85 -2.24 14.61
C ALA A 60 -10.17 -2.91 15.00
N VAL A 61 -10.27 -4.24 14.86
CA VAL A 61 -11.43 -5.03 15.27
C VAL A 61 -11.54 -5.14 16.80
N GLN A 62 -10.40 -5.22 17.49
CA GLN A 62 -10.35 -5.30 18.95
C GLN A 62 -10.61 -3.94 19.64
N LEU A 63 -10.43 -2.83 18.92
CA LEU A 63 -10.72 -1.48 19.39
C LEU A 63 -12.23 -1.20 19.34
N HIS A 64 -12.85 -0.98 20.50
CA HIS A 64 -14.28 -0.62 20.59
C HIS A 64 -14.55 0.88 20.36
N SER A 65 -13.51 1.67 20.04
CA SER A 65 -13.60 3.12 19.83
C SER A 65 -13.58 3.43 18.33
N ALA A 66 -14.60 4.14 17.85
CA ALA A 66 -14.75 4.53 16.44
C ALA A 66 -13.53 5.31 15.90
N ILE A 67 -12.94 6.18 16.72
CA ILE A 67 -11.76 6.97 16.32
C ILE A 67 -10.51 6.09 16.28
N GLY A 68 -10.37 5.16 17.23
CA GLY A 68 -9.24 4.22 17.26
C GLY A 68 -9.22 3.29 16.05
N SER A 69 -10.36 2.70 15.71
CA SER A 69 -10.49 1.83 14.53
C SER A 69 -10.27 2.60 13.22
N LEU A 70 -10.75 3.85 13.12
CA LEU A 70 -10.49 4.71 11.96
C LEU A 70 -8.99 4.97 11.78
N LEU A 71 -8.27 5.33 12.85
CA LEU A 71 -6.83 5.57 12.79
C LEU A 71 -6.04 4.30 12.42
N CYS A 72 -6.40 3.15 12.99
CA CYS A 72 -5.79 1.88 12.63
C CYS A 72 -6.03 1.52 11.16
N LEU A 73 -7.24 1.74 10.62
CA LEU A 73 -7.56 1.54 9.21
C LEU A 73 -6.79 2.51 8.30
N VAL A 74 -6.67 3.78 8.69
CA VAL A 74 -5.91 4.80 7.97
C VAL A 74 -4.42 4.45 7.93
N LEU A 75 -3.86 3.94 9.03
CA LEU A 75 -2.49 3.42 9.06
C LEU A 75 -2.34 2.13 8.24
N ALA A 76 -3.31 1.21 8.30
CA ALA A 76 -3.30 -0.04 7.55
C ALA A 76 -3.34 0.21 6.04
N THR A 77 -4.20 1.12 5.58
CA THR A 77 -4.26 1.55 4.18
C THR A 77 -2.99 2.29 3.76
N GLY A 78 -2.41 3.09 4.66
CA GLY A 78 -1.11 3.71 4.49
C GLY A 78 0.04 2.72 4.26
N LEU A 79 0.11 1.65 5.03
CA LEU A 79 1.07 0.55 4.81
C LEU A 79 0.81 -0.19 3.48
N GLY A 80 -0.45 -0.29 3.05
CA GLY A 80 -0.79 -0.80 1.72
C GLY A 80 -0.15 0.00 0.57
N ALA A 81 0.09 1.31 0.75
CA ALA A 81 0.79 2.14 -0.22
C ALA A 81 2.24 1.70 -0.45
N PHE A 82 2.92 1.20 0.59
CA PHE A 82 4.28 0.65 0.49
C PHE A 82 4.30 -0.63 -0.36
N ALA A 83 3.32 -1.51 -0.19
CA ALA A 83 3.16 -2.70 -1.04
C ALA A 83 2.93 -2.32 -2.50
N TRP A 84 2.08 -1.31 -2.75
CA TRP A 84 1.78 -0.85 -4.10
C TRP A 84 3.00 -0.23 -4.80
N ALA A 85 3.77 0.60 -4.09
CA ALA A 85 5.04 1.15 -4.59
C ALA A 85 6.06 0.04 -4.91
N ALA A 86 6.20 -0.95 -4.03
CA ALA A 86 7.11 -2.08 -4.23
C ALA A 86 6.69 -2.95 -5.44
N PHE A 87 5.38 -3.14 -5.64
CA PHE A 87 4.81 -3.90 -6.76
C PHE A 87 4.94 -3.16 -8.09
N SER A 88 4.59 -1.87 -8.13
CA SER A 88 4.63 -1.06 -9.35
C SER A 88 6.04 -1.00 -9.94
N ALA A 89 7.04 -0.79 -9.09
CA ALA A 89 8.42 -0.78 -9.55
C ALA A 89 8.97 -2.20 -9.86
N ASN A 90 8.34 -3.30 -9.41
CA ASN A 90 8.77 -4.68 -9.70
C ASN A 90 8.48 -5.06 -11.16
N HIS A 91 7.37 -4.56 -11.71
CA HIS A 91 7.04 -4.75 -13.13
C HIS A 91 8.06 -4.08 -14.07
N LEU A 92 8.56 -2.91 -13.69
CA LEU A 92 9.60 -2.18 -14.43
C LEU A 92 10.95 -2.91 -14.40
N ASP A 93 11.30 -3.56 -13.28
CA ASP A 93 12.56 -4.31 -13.13
C ASP A 93 12.55 -5.66 -13.90
N ILE A 94 11.41 -6.36 -13.97
CA ILE A 94 11.34 -7.71 -14.58
C ILE A 94 11.27 -7.67 -16.12
N ALA A 95 10.51 -6.73 -16.71
CA ALA A 95 10.34 -6.67 -18.17
C ALA A 95 9.91 -5.28 -18.66
N PRO A 96 10.85 -4.35 -18.93
CA PRO A 96 10.52 -2.97 -19.32
C PRO A 96 9.71 -2.88 -20.62
N GLN A 97 9.86 -3.86 -21.52
CA GLN A 97 9.20 -3.92 -22.82
C GLN A 97 7.79 -4.57 -22.80
N HIS A 98 7.41 -5.29 -21.73
CA HIS A 98 6.10 -5.98 -21.60
C HIS A 98 5.36 -5.66 -20.30
N ALA A 99 5.86 -4.70 -19.51
CA ALA A 99 5.31 -4.31 -18.21
C ALA A 99 3.84 -3.87 -18.30
N SER A 100 3.46 -3.16 -19.37
CA SER A 100 2.09 -2.68 -19.60
C SER A 100 1.09 -3.81 -19.85
N GLY A 101 1.49 -4.87 -20.57
CA GLY A 101 0.65 -6.04 -20.82
C GLY A 101 0.40 -6.88 -19.57
N LEU A 102 1.46 -7.13 -18.79
CA LEU A 102 1.35 -7.87 -17.53
C LEU A 102 0.54 -7.10 -16.47
N MET A 103 0.77 -5.79 -16.33
CA MET A 103 0.03 -4.96 -15.39
C MET A 103 -1.44 -4.81 -15.81
N GLY A 104 -1.72 -4.74 -17.12
CA GLY A 104 -3.08 -4.77 -17.66
C GLY A 104 -3.82 -6.05 -17.28
N LEU A 105 -3.22 -7.22 -17.50
CA LEU A 105 -3.80 -8.51 -17.12
C LEU A 105 -4.05 -8.63 -15.61
N SER A 106 -3.09 -8.24 -14.78
CA SER A 106 -3.26 -8.22 -13.32
C SER A 106 -4.43 -7.34 -12.89
N ASN A 107 -4.63 -6.19 -13.56
CA ASN A 107 -5.73 -5.29 -13.26
C ASN A 107 -7.09 -5.84 -13.72
N THR A 108 -7.14 -6.59 -14.83
CA THR A 108 -8.37 -7.30 -15.24
C THR A 108 -8.78 -8.33 -14.18
N PHE A 109 -7.83 -9.10 -13.65
CA PHE A 109 -8.10 -9.99 -12.52
C PHE A 109 -8.47 -9.24 -11.23
N ALA A 110 -7.92 -8.04 -11.01
CA ALA A 110 -8.29 -7.13 -9.93
C ALA A 110 -9.75 -6.62 -10.04
N TRP A 111 -10.22 -6.40 -11.25
CA TRP A 111 -11.61 -6.02 -11.48
C TRP A 111 -12.59 -7.18 -11.26
N ILE A 112 -12.21 -8.40 -11.65
CA ILE A 112 -13.04 -9.60 -11.45
C ILE A 112 -13.21 -9.91 -9.96
N GLN A 113 -12.14 -9.82 -9.17
CA GLN A 113 -12.22 -10.00 -7.72
C GLN A 113 -13.02 -8.87 -7.05
N GLY A 114 -12.90 -7.62 -7.53
CA GLY A 114 -13.68 -6.49 -7.04
C GLY A 114 -15.17 -6.62 -7.34
N TYR A 115 -15.54 -7.19 -8.49
CA TYR A 115 -16.92 -7.50 -8.83
C TYR A 115 -17.49 -8.67 -8.00
N LEU A 116 -16.64 -9.61 -7.59
CA LEU A 116 -17.04 -10.78 -6.80
C LEU A 116 -17.15 -10.48 -5.30
N SER A 117 -16.44 -9.46 -4.81
CA SER A 117 -16.57 -8.98 -3.44
C SER A 117 -17.82 -8.08 -3.32
N PRO A 118 -18.84 -8.47 -2.54
CA PRO A 118 -19.99 -7.62 -2.28
C PRO A 118 -19.65 -6.38 -1.44
#